data_AF-A0A535HA81-F1
#
_entry.id   AF-A0A535HA81-F1
#
_cell.length_a   1.000
_cell.length_b   1.000
_cell.length_c   1.000
_cell.angle_alpha   90.00
_cell.angle_beta   90.00
_cell.angle_gamma   90.00
#
_symmetry.space_group_name_H-M   'P 1'
#
loop_
_entity.id
_entity.type
_entity.pdbx_description
1 polymer ?
#
loop_
_entity_poly.entity_id
_entity_poly.type
_entity_poly.pdbx_seq_one_letter_code
_entity_poly.pdbx_strand_id
1 'polypeptide(L)'
;MQTQHVSVMLEEVLKFLRPAPGGHYIDGTAGGGGHTEAILERTAPNGKVLGIDTDVQALARVRERLAESVSNGRLVLAHGNFAELARIVNEAGFVSIQGILLDLGFSSHQMDNPERGFSFSVDGPLDMRLDQSQGISAADLVNSASEQELADIIWRYGEETRSRQIAKRIVRERAKGAITHTTQLARLAAAGVPFKPGAIHPATKTFQALRIAVNHELERLEAALPQMLDVLSASGRDETDGRQAGRMVIISFHSLEDRIVKE
;
A
#
# COMPACT_ATOMS: atom_id res chain seq x y z
N MET A 1 -18.02 9.89 -16.57
CA MET A 1 -16.81 10.71 -16.40
C MET A 1 -15.79 9.84 -15.69
N GLN A 2 -14.69 9.48 -16.35
CA GLN A 2 -13.55 8.90 -15.64
C GLN A 2 -13.03 9.97 -14.69
N THR A 3 -13.26 9.80 -13.38
CA THR A 3 -12.60 10.59 -12.36
C THR A 3 -11.12 10.32 -12.49
N GLN A 4 -10.37 11.28 -13.04
CA GLN A 4 -8.92 11.24 -13.09
C GLN A 4 -8.46 11.17 -11.63
N HIS A 5 -7.91 10.03 -11.21
CA HIS A 5 -7.43 9.85 -9.85
C HIS A 5 -6.32 10.88 -9.58
N VAL A 6 -6.55 11.75 -8.60
CA VAL A 6 -5.57 12.74 -8.15
C VAL A 6 -4.74 12.08 -7.05
N SER A 7 -3.44 11.99 -7.25
CA SER A 7 -2.52 11.49 -6.22
C SER A 7 -2.63 12.31 -4.94
N VAL A 8 -2.65 11.61 -3.80
CA VAL A 8 -2.70 12.24 -2.48
C VAL A 8 -1.44 13.06 -2.25
N MET A 9 -1.62 14.31 -1.79
CA MET A 9 -0.52 15.21 -1.43
C MET A 9 0.56 15.36 -2.51
N LEU A 10 0.17 15.37 -3.78
CA LEU A 10 1.09 15.38 -4.92
C LEU A 10 2.11 16.53 -4.83
N GLU A 11 1.64 17.75 -4.58
CA GLU A 11 2.51 18.92 -4.51
C GLU A 11 3.45 18.87 -3.31
N GLU A 12 2.99 18.37 -2.15
CA GLU A 12 3.82 18.17 -0.97
C GLU A 12 4.90 17.11 -1.23
N VAL A 13 4.55 16.00 -1.88
CA VAL A 13 5.51 14.97 -2.29
C VAL A 13 6.59 15.59 -3.18
N LEU A 14 6.22 16.34 -4.21
CA LEU A 14 7.21 16.99 -5.10
C LEU A 14 8.06 18.02 -4.35
N LYS A 15 7.46 18.76 -3.40
CA LYS A 15 8.17 19.74 -2.56
C LYS A 15 9.20 19.08 -1.65
N PHE A 16 8.88 17.94 -1.06
CA PHE A 16 9.77 17.24 -0.14
C PHE A 16 10.77 16.36 -0.87
N LEU A 17 10.36 15.60 -1.88
CA LEU A 17 11.22 14.72 -2.66
C LEU A 17 12.21 15.52 -3.52
N ARG A 18 11.78 16.70 -4.01
CA ARG A 18 12.52 17.61 -4.92
C ARG A 18 13.14 16.89 -6.12
N PRO A 19 12.32 16.23 -6.96
CA PRO A 19 12.81 15.67 -8.20
C PRO A 19 13.49 16.73 -9.07
N ALA A 20 14.62 16.36 -9.65
CA ALA A 20 15.47 17.24 -10.45
C ALA A 20 15.84 16.58 -11.79
N PRO A 21 16.09 17.37 -12.85
CA PRO A 21 16.50 16.86 -14.16
C PRO A 21 17.63 15.83 -14.07
N GLY A 22 17.46 14.68 -14.73
CA GLY A 22 18.45 13.61 -14.76
C GLY A 22 18.52 12.73 -13.51
N GLY A 23 17.81 13.05 -12.43
CA GLY A 23 17.83 12.25 -11.21
C GLY A 23 17.07 10.93 -11.34
N HIS A 24 17.45 9.96 -10.51
CA HIS A 24 16.82 8.65 -10.40
C HIS A 24 16.04 8.54 -9.09
N TYR A 25 14.80 8.08 -9.19
CA TYR A 25 13.88 7.99 -8.05
C TYR A 25 13.21 6.62 -8.02
N ILE A 26 12.76 6.23 -6.84
CA ILE A 26 11.94 5.04 -6.65
C ILE A 26 10.55 5.48 -6.20
N ASP A 27 9.54 4.94 -6.85
CA ASP A 27 8.15 4.95 -6.38
C ASP A 27 7.83 3.53 -5.95
N GLY A 28 7.89 3.26 -4.64
CA GLY A 28 7.74 1.91 -4.09
C GLY A 28 6.29 1.41 -4.01
N THR A 29 5.34 2.25 -4.43
CA THR A 29 3.88 2.03 -4.37
C THR A 29 3.24 2.63 -5.61
N ALA A 30 3.71 2.21 -6.80
CA ALA A 30 3.42 2.88 -8.06
C ALA A 30 1.92 3.04 -8.33
N GLY A 31 1.09 2.09 -7.90
CA GLY A 31 -0.37 2.22 -7.85
C GLY A 31 -1.00 2.65 -9.17
N GLY A 32 -1.62 3.83 -9.17
CA GLY A 32 -2.23 4.44 -10.37
C GLY A 32 -1.26 5.20 -11.28
N GLY A 33 0.02 5.31 -10.89
CA GLY A 33 1.10 5.96 -11.64
C GLY A 33 1.15 7.49 -11.52
N GLY A 34 0.31 8.11 -10.69
CA GLY A 34 0.21 9.57 -10.63
C GLY A 34 1.44 10.26 -10.05
N HIS A 35 2.04 9.74 -8.97
CA HIS A 35 3.30 10.28 -8.45
C HIS A 35 4.47 9.93 -9.37
N THR A 36 4.55 8.68 -9.84
CA THR A 36 5.51 8.25 -10.87
C THR A 36 5.54 9.20 -12.08
N GLU A 37 4.38 9.55 -12.64
CA GLU A 37 4.26 10.48 -13.78
C GLU A 37 4.82 11.87 -13.45
N ALA A 38 4.41 12.45 -12.32
CA ALA A 38 4.89 13.78 -11.91
C ALA A 38 6.41 13.81 -11.62
N ILE A 39 6.96 12.72 -11.08
CA ILE A 39 8.41 12.56 -10.90
C ILE A 39 9.11 12.48 -12.27
N LEU A 40 8.58 11.71 -13.22
CA LEU A 40 9.13 11.63 -14.59
C LEU A 40 9.11 13.00 -15.29
N GLU A 41 8.05 13.78 -15.14
CA GLU A 41 7.99 15.14 -15.70
C GLU A 41 9.10 16.04 -15.14
N ARG A 42 9.30 16.06 -13.81
CA ARG A 42 10.30 16.90 -13.14
C ARG A 42 11.75 16.46 -13.36
N THR A 43 11.95 15.20 -13.74
CA THR A 43 13.28 14.62 -13.97
C THR A 43 13.69 14.59 -15.44
N ALA A 44 12.83 15.09 -16.34
CA ALA A 44 13.11 15.18 -17.77
C ALA A 44 14.39 16.00 -18.07
N PRO A 45 15.07 15.74 -19.21
CA PRO A 45 14.72 14.74 -20.23
C PRO A 45 15.22 13.32 -19.94
N ASN A 46 16.16 13.14 -19.00
CA ASN A 46 16.95 11.89 -18.90
C ASN A 46 16.77 11.13 -17.58
N GLY A 47 16.10 11.72 -16.59
CA GLY A 47 15.94 11.07 -15.29
C GLY A 47 15.02 9.87 -15.35
N LYS A 48 15.17 9.00 -14.36
CA LYS A 48 14.56 7.66 -14.35
C LYS A 48 13.73 7.43 -13.09
N VAL A 49 12.71 6.61 -13.21
CA VAL A 49 11.90 6.13 -12.09
C VAL A 49 11.85 4.61 -12.11
N LEU A 50 12.09 3.99 -10.96
CA LEU A 50 11.77 2.59 -10.70
C LEU A 50 10.44 2.55 -9.97
N GLY A 51 9.38 2.13 -10.66
CA GLY A 51 8.05 1.93 -10.09
C GLY A 51 7.87 0.48 -9.63
N ILE A 52 7.57 0.30 -8.35
CA ILE A 52 7.37 -1.01 -7.71
C ILE A 52 5.93 -1.11 -7.24
N ASP A 53 5.28 -2.25 -7.49
CA ASP A 53 3.98 -2.55 -6.89
C ASP A 53 3.80 -4.07 -6.77
N THR A 54 3.03 -4.49 -5.77
CA THR A 54 2.62 -5.89 -5.60
C THR A 54 1.40 -6.26 -6.44
N ASP A 55 0.66 -5.27 -6.94
CA ASP A 55 -0.52 -5.50 -7.76
C ASP A 55 -0.14 -5.50 -9.24
N VAL A 56 -0.12 -6.69 -9.84
CA VAL A 56 0.13 -6.86 -11.28
C VAL A 56 -0.80 -6.03 -12.16
N GLN A 57 -2.04 -5.80 -11.73
CA GLN A 57 -2.99 -4.97 -12.47
C GLN A 57 -2.63 -3.48 -12.37
N ALA A 58 -2.09 -3.03 -11.23
CA ALA A 58 -1.57 -1.67 -11.08
C ALA A 58 -0.41 -1.43 -12.04
N LEU A 59 0.57 -2.34 -12.06
CA LEU A 59 1.70 -2.25 -12.99
C LEU A 59 1.27 -2.29 -14.46
N ALA A 60 0.28 -3.11 -14.82
CA ALA A 60 -0.27 -3.14 -16.18
C ALA A 60 -0.86 -1.78 -16.58
N ARG A 61 -1.65 -1.15 -15.68
CA ARG A 61 -2.22 0.19 -15.91
C ARG A 61 -1.14 1.26 -16.02
N VAL A 62 -0.13 1.24 -15.15
CA VAL A 62 1.00 2.20 -15.21
C VAL A 62 1.79 2.02 -16.51
N ARG A 63 2.03 0.78 -16.93
CA ARG A 63 2.71 0.48 -18.20
C ARG A 63 1.95 1.02 -19.41
N GLU A 64 0.63 0.88 -19.43
CA GLU A 64 -0.21 1.43 -20.50
C GLU A 64 -0.24 2.97 -20.47
N ARG A 65 -0.48 3.56 -19.30
CA ARG A 65 -0.56 5.01 -19.11
C ARG A 65 0.75 5.72 -19.47
N LEU A 66 1.89 5.14 -19.07
CA LEU A 66 3.23 5.73 -19.21
C LEU A 66 4.09 4.99 -20.26
N ALA A 67 3.45 4.48 -21.31
CA ALA A 67 4.08 3.64 -22.33
C ALA A 67 5.30 4.29 -22.99
N GLU A 68 5.29 5.60 -23.20
CA GLU A 68 6.43 6.34 -23.75
C GLU A 68 7.64 6.28 -22.81
N SER A 69 7.44 6.59 -21.52
CA SER A 69 8.49 6.53 -20.49
C SER A 69 9.03 5.12 -20.29
N VAL A 70 8.20 4.08 -20.45
CA VAL A 70 8.66 2.69 -20.45
C VAL A 70 9.51 2.42 -21.69
N SER A 71 9.02 2.81 -22.88
CA SER A 71 9.68 2.53 -24.16
C SER A 71 11.03 3.22 -24.32
N ASN A 72 11.19 4.42 -23.75
CA ASN A 72 12.45 5.16 -23.76
C ASN A 72 13.37 4.84 -22.55
N GLY A 73 12.98 3.89 -21.70
CA GLY A 73 13.79 3.41 -20.57
C GLY A 73 13.88 4.36 -19.39
N ARG A 74 13.05 5.41 -19.34
CA ARG A 74 12.95 6.32 -18.19
C ARG A 74 12.09 5.74 -17.06
N LEU A 75 11.19 4.80 -17.35
CA LEU A 75 10.40 4.09 -16.37
C LEU A 75 10.73 2.59 -16.41
N VAL A 76 11.22 2.08 -15.28
CA VAL A 76 11.39 0.64 -15.05
C VAL A 76 10.29 0.20 -14.09
N LEU A 77 9.54 -0.84 -14.45
CA LEU A 77 8.46 -1.39 -13.61
C LEU A 77 8.87 -2.75 -13.06
N ALA A 78 8.76 -2.93 -11.75
CA ALA A 78 9.07 -4.18 -11.06
C ALA A 78 7.85 -4.68 -10.28
N HIS A 79 7.48 -5.94 -10.51
CA HIS A 79 6.51 -6.63 -9.67
C HIS A 79 7.20 -7.13 -8.41
N GLY A 80 6.79 -6.61 -7.26
CA GLY A 80 7.40 -6.96 -5.99
C GLY A 80 6.88 -6.10 -4.85
N ASN A 81 7.30 -6.45 -3.65
CA ASN A 81 6.98 -5.68 -2.46
C ASN A 81 8.14 -4.73 -2.13
N PHE A 82 7.84 -3.51 -1.68
CA PHE A 82 8.86 -2.56 -1.23
C PHE A 82 9.68 -3.08 -0.04
N ALA A 83 9.21 -4.08 0.71
CA ALA A 83 10.00 -4.80 1.72
C ALA A 83 11.18 -5.58 1.14
N GLU A 84 11.26 -5.75 -0.17
CA GLU A 84 12.36 -6.40 -0.90
C GLU A 84 13.17 -5.36 -1.70
N LEU A 85 13.13 -4.09 -1.29
CA LEU A 85 13.66 -2.97 -2.06
C LEU A 85 15.10 -3.17 -2.53
N ALA A 86 16.00 -3.56 -1.64
CA ALA A 86 17.41 -3.71 -1.99
C ALA A 86 17.62 -4.77 -3.08
N ARG A 87 16.89 -5.90 -2.98
CA ARG A 87 16.92 -6.96 -3.99
C ARG A 87 16.38 -6.46 -5.33
N ILE A 88 15.22 -5.80 -5.33
CA ILE A 88 14.58 -5.28 -6.54
C ILE A 88 15.47 -4.24 -7.24
N VAL A 89 16.08 -3.32 -6.47
CA VAL A 89 17.00 -2.31 -6.99
C VAL A 89 18.21 -2.96 -7.68
N ASN A 90 18.81 -3.97 -7.03
CA ASN A 90 19.95 -4.71 -7.58
C ASN A 90 19.58 -5.48 -8.86
N GLU A 91 18.46 -6.19 -8.86
CA GLU A 91 17.97 -6.93 -10.03
C GLU A 91 17.64 -6.02 -11.21
N ALA A 92 17.10 -4.84 -10.94
CA ALA A 92 16.82 -3.83 -11.96
C ALA A 92 18.08 -3.12 -12.48
N GLY A 93 19.25 -3.32 -11.83
CA GLY A 93 20.47 -2.56 -12.12
C GLY A 93 20.29 -1.06 -11.89
N PHE A 94 19.39 -0.68 -10.97
CA PHE A 94 19.04 0.72 -10.73
C PHE A 94 20.03 1.32 -9.73
N VAL A 95 20.71 2.39 -10.10
CA VAL A 95 21.83 2.97 -9.33
C VAL A 95 21.66 4.48 -9.18
N SER A 96 22.44 5.08 -8.28
CA SER A 96 22.47 6.54 -8.07
C SER A 96 21.09 7.09 -7.75
N ILE A 97 20.43 6.60 -6.69
CA ILE A 97 19.06 6.97 -6.32
C ILE A 97 19.08 8.23 -5.45
N GLN A 98 18.37 9.27 -5.88
CA GLN A 98 18.24 10.54 -5.16
C GLN A 98 16.97 10.65 -4.32
N GLY A 99 16.00 9.77 -4.53
CA GLY A 99 14.86 9.74 -3.63
C GLY A 99 13.97 8.53 -3.76
N ILE A 100 13.24 8.25 -2.68
CA ILE A 100 12.29 7.15 -2.57
C ILE A 100 10.98 7.72 -2.05
N LEU A 101 9.88 7.35 -2.71
CA LEU A 101 8.50 7.61 -2.29
C LEU A 101 7.83 6.29 -1.89
N LEU A 102 7.11 6.30 -0.77
CA LEU A 102 6.08 5.32 -0.44
C LEU A 102 4.75 6.05 -0.13
N ASP A 103 3.71 5.75 -0.88
CA ASP A 103 2.31 6.14 -0.62
C ASP A 103 1.57 4.90 -0.10
N LEU A 104 1.52 4.75 1.21
CA LEU A 104 1.07 3.51 1.86
C LEU A 104 -0.43 3.26 1.66
N GLY A 105 -0.88 2.03 1.91
CA GLY A 105 -2.29 1.66 1.78
C GLY A 105 -2.63 1.05 0.42
N PHE A 106 -3.80 1.41 -0.13
CA PHE A 106 -4.34 0.82 -1.35
C PHE A 106 -4.84 1.89 -2.31
N SER A 107 -4.83 1.57 -3.60
CA SER A 107 -5.29 2.48 -4.66
C SER A 107 -6.82 2.59 -4.71
N SER A 108 -7.34 3.71 -5.23
CA SER A 108 -8.78 3.83 -5.49
C SER A 108 -9.32 2.73 -6.39
N HIS A 109 -8.54 2.28 -7.38
CA HIS A 109 -8.91 1.15 -8.25
C HIS A 109 -9.15 -0.15 -7.48
N GLN A 110 -8.41 -0.37 -6.38
CA GLN A 110 -8.61 -1.51 -5.50
C GLN A 110 -9.85 -1.34 -4.62
N MET A 111 -10.11 -0.12 -4.13
CA MET A 111 -11.29 0.20 -3.33
C MET A 111 -12.59 0.15 -4.15
N ASP A 112 -12.55 0.65 -5.38
CA ASP A 112 -13.71 0.78 -6.27
C ASP A 112 -14.07 -0.53 -6.97
N ASN A 113 -13.17 -1.53 -6.98
CA ASN A 113 -13.42 -2.84 -7.54
C ASN A 113 -13.95 -3.81 -6.45
N PRO A 114 -15.25 -4.20 -6.48
CA PRO A 114 -15.82 -5.08 -5.47
C PRO A 114 -15.14 -6.45 -5.40
N GLU A 115 -14.60 -6.94 -6.51
CA GLU A 115 -13.88 -8.23 -6.59
C GLU A 115 -12.59 -8.25 -5.76
N ARG A 116 -12.10 -7.09 -5.32
CA ARG A 116 -10.92 -6.97 -4.47
C ARG A 116 -11.24 -7.06 -2.98
N GLY A 117 -12.50 -6.87 -2.59
CA GLY A 117 -12.94 -7.08 -1.21
C GLY A 117 -12.46 -6.04 -0.18
N PHE A 118 -11.90 -4.90 -0.59
CA PHE A 118 -11.46 -3.84 0.34
C PHE A 118 -12.62 -3.01 0.90
N SER A 119 -13.76 -2.99 0.21
CA SER A 119 -14.96 -2.23 0.58
C SER A 119 -16.11 -3.13 0.99
N PHE A 120 -16.97 -2.63 1.87
CA PHE A 120 -18.27 -3.22 2.19
C PHE A 120 -19.45 -2.35 1.73
N SER A 121 -19.19 -1.24 1.04
CA SER A 121 -20.24 -0.39 0.46
C SER A 121 -20.93 -1.08 -0.72
N VAL A 122 -20.17 -1.90 -1.46
CA VAL A 122 -20.66 -2.82 -2.49
C VAL A 122 -20.19 -4.22 -2.08
N ASP A 123 -21.09 -5.20 -2.15
CA ASP A 123 -20.75 -6.57 -1.78
C ASP A 123 -19.79 -7.19 -2.80
N GLY A 124 -18.87 -8.01 -2.31
CA GLY A 124 -17.90 -8.74 -3.12
C GLY A 124 -17.19 -9.83 -2.32
N PRO A 125 -16.32 -10.63 -2.94
CA PRO A 125 -15.51 -11.63 -2.26
C PRO A 125 -14.68 -11.00 -1.14
N LEU A 126 -14.58 -11.68 -0.01
CA LEU A 126 -13.75 -11.26 1.12
C LEU A 126 -12.26 -11.58 0.83
N ASP A 127 -11.64 -10.85 -0.08
CA ASP A 127 -10.24 -11.08 -0.50
C ASP A 127 -9.23 -10.21 0.27
N MET A 128 -9.26 -8.88 0.07
CA MET A 128 -8.36 -7.89 0.69
C MET A 128 -6.86 -8.03 0.38
N ARG A 129 -6.41 -8.96 -0.48
CA ARG A 129 -5.00 -9.02 -0.86
C ARG A 129 -4.64 -7.89 -1.83
N LEU A 130 -3.54 -7.20 -1.53
CA LEU A 130 -2.87 -6.27 -2.44
C LEU A 130 -2.26 -7.04 -3.62
N ASP A 131 -1.68 -8.21 -3.33
CA ASP A 131 -1.20 -9.18 -4.32
C ASP A 131 -2.11 -10.41 -4.35
N GLN A 132 -2.95 -10.53 -5.39
CA GLN A 132 -3.83 -11.70 -5.53
C GLN A 132 -3.12 -12.95 -6.06
N SER A 133 -1.84 -12.86 -6.46
CA SER A 133 -1.07 -14.01 -6.97
C SER A 133 -0.56 -14.95 -5.87
N GLN A 134 -0.56 -14.48 -4.61
CA GLN A 134 -0.01 -15.21 -3.47
C GLN A 134 -0.72 -14.85 -2.16
N GLY A 135 -0.38 -15.57 -1.09
CA GLY A 135 -0.93 -15.33 0.25
C GLY A 135 -2.36 -15.83 0.45
N ILE A 136 -2.81 -15.73 1.70
CA ILE A 136 -4.15 -16.11 2.12
C ILE A 136 -5.11 -14.92 2.01
N SER A 137 -6.36 -15.15 1.62
CA SER A 137 -7.37 -14.11 1.58
C SER A 137 -7.88 -13.76 2.99
N ALA A 138 -8.59 -12.64 3.12
CA ALA A 138 -9.33 -12.31 4.32
C ALA A 138 -10.38 -13.37 4.65
N ALA A 139 -11.01 -13.99 3.65
CA ALA A 139 -11.92 -15.12 3.81
C ALA A 139 -11.20 -16.31 4.45
N ASP A 140 -10.01 -16.67 3.96
CA ASP A 140 -9.21 -17.75 4.54
C ASP A 140 -8.86 -17.44 5.99
N LEU A 141 -8.37 -16.22 6.26
CA LEU A 141 -8.01 -15.77 7.61
C LEU A 141 -9.20 -15.85 8.58
N VAL A 142 -10.35 -15.26 8.24
CA VAL A 142 -11.53 -15.27 9.13
C VAL A 142 -12.13 -16.66 9.32
N ASN A 143 -11.95 -17.58 8.37
CA ASN A 143 -12.47 -18.93 8.46
C ASN A 143 -11.52 -19.93 9.15
N SER A 144 -10.21 -19.63 9.24
CA SER A 144 -9.20 -20.55 9.78
C SER A 144 -8.60 -20.14 11.12
N ALA A 145 -8.36 -18.84 11.35
CA ALA A 145 -7.69 -18.37 12.56
C ALA A 145 -8.51 -18.67 13.83
N SER A 146 -7.84 -18.87 14.96
CA SER A 146 -8.50 -19.05 16.26
C SER A 146 -9.26 -17.78 16.69
N GLU A 147 -10.21 -17.92 17.63
CA GLU A 147 -10.93 -16.77 18.20
C GLU A 147 -9.95 -15.74 18.80
N GLN A 148 -8.91 -16.24 19.48
CA GLN A 148 -7.90 -15.42 20.12
C GLN A 148 -7.07 -14.64 19.09
N GLU A 149 -6.57 -15.32 18.05
CA GLU A 149 -5.83 -14.66 16.96
C GLU A 149 -6.67 -13.59 16.26
N LEU A 150 -7.94 -13.87 15.97
CA LEU A 150 -8.84 -12.86 15.38
C LEU A 150 -9.05 -11.66 16.31
N ALA A 151 -9.23 -11.90 17.61
CA ALA A 151 -9.37 -10.82 18.58
C ALA A 151 -8.09 -9.97 18.66
N ASP A 152 -6.92 -10.60 18.61
CA ASP A 152 -5.63 -9.92 18.68
C ASP A 152 -5.36 -9.09 17.41
N ILE A 153 -5.65 -9.64 16.23
CA ILE A 153 -5.59 -8.92 14.95
C ILE A 153 -6.48 -7.68 14.98
N ILE A 154 -7.77 -7.85 15.33
CA ILE A 154 -8.75 -6.76 15.34
C ILE A 154 -8.38 -5.69 16.36
N TRP A 155 -7.84 -6.10 17.51
CA TRP A 155 -7.41 -5.17 18.55
C TRP A 155 -6.16 -4.40 18.14
N ARG A 156 -5.10 -5.12 17.73
CA ARG A 156 -3.78 -4.55 17.45
C ARG A 156 -3.80 -3.66 16.21
N TYR A 157 -4.36 -4.15 15.11
CA TYR A 157 -4.29 -3.45 13.82
C TYR A 157 -5.50 -2.54 13.56
N GLY A 158 -6.63 -2.80 14.21
CA GLY A 158 -7.85 -2.00 14.08
C GLY A 158 -8.05 -0.98 15.20
N GLU A 159 -7.29 -1.07 16.30
CA GLU A 159 -7.51 -0.28 17.52
C GLU A 159 -8.99 -0.36 17.98
N GLU A 160 -9.59 -1.55 17.88
CA GLU A 160 -11.02 -1.80 18.15
C GLU A 160 -11.19 -2.50 19.52
N THR A 161 -11.80 -1.79 20.46
CA THR A 161 -11.99 -2.26 21.84
C THR A 161 -12.99 -3.41 21.95
N ARG A 162 -13.89 -3.57 20.97
CA ARG A 162 -14.85 -4.68 20.88
C ARG A 162 -14.25 -5.93 20.22
N SER A 163 -12.94 -5.98 19.97
CA SER A 163 -12.26 -7.05 19.23
C SER A 163 -12.70 -8.46 19.63
N ARG A 164 -12.70 -8.78 20.92
CA ARG A 164 -13.13 -10.08 21.46
C ARG A 164 -14.58 -10.43 21.12
N GLN A 165 -15.49 -9.44 21.17
CA GLN A 165 -16.89 -9.65 20.82
C GLN A 165 -17.07 -9.90 19.32
N ILE A 166 -16.31 -9.19 18.48
CA ILE A 166 -16.34 -9.34 17.02
C ILE A 166 -15.78 -10.71 16.65
N ALA A 167 -14.62 -11.10 17.18
CA ALA A 167 -14.00 -12.41 16.96
C ALA A 167 -14.93 -13.56 17.33
N LYS A 168 -15.56 -13.51 18.52
CA LYS A 168 -16.55 -14.50 18.96
C LYS A 168 -17.72 -14.63 17.98
N ARG A 169 -18.20 -13.52 17.41
CA ARG A 169 -19.29 -13.53 16.41
C ARG A 169 -18.84 -14.14 15.10
N ILE A 170 -17.63 -13.82 14.64
CA ILE A 170 -17.03 -14.42 13.43
C ILE A 170 -16.95 -15.94 13.60
N VAL A 171 -16.37 -16.41 14.71
CA VAL A 171 -16.23 -17.86 14.99
C VAL A 171 -17.59 -18.55 15.10
N ARG A 172 -18.56 -17.93 15.77
CA ARG A 172 -19.94 -18.46 15.85
C ARG A 172 -20.62 -18.52 14.49
N GLU A 173 -20.40 -17.53 13.63
CA GLU A 173 -21.05 -17.48 12.33
C GLU A 173 -20.41 -18.49 11.36
N ARG A 174 -19.08 -18.57 11.30
CA ARG A 174 -18.39 -19.52 10.42
C ARG A 174 -18.70 -20.99 10.74
N ALA A 175 -19.07 -21.28 11.99
CA ALA A 175 -19.55 -22.62 12.40
C ALA A 175 -20.87 -23.03 11.72
N LYS A 176 -21.63 -22.09 11.15
CA LYS A 176 -22.87 -22.36 10.40
C LYS A 176 -22.64 -22.41 8.89
N GLY A 177 -21.53 -21.86 8.42
CA GLY A 177 -21.18 -21.73 7.00
C GLY A 177 -20.09 -20.70 6.82
N ALA A 178 -19.20 -20.91 5.85
CA ALA A 178 -18.05 -20.04 5.63
C ALA A 178 -18.46 -18.58 5.37
N ILE A 179 -17.65 -17.64 5.88
CA ILE A 179 -17.79 -16.21 5.62
C ILE A 179 -16.96 -15.89 4.37
N THR A 180 -17.61 -15.59 3.26
CA THR A 180 -16.95 -15.44 1.95
C THR A 180 -17.17 -14.08 1.32
N HIS A 181 -18.05 -13.24 1.87
CA HIS A 181 -18.40 -11.91 1.33
C HIS A 181 -18.20 -10.77 2.32
N THR A 182 -17.88 -9.58 1.79
CA THR A 182 -17.61 -8.38 2.58
C THR A 182 -18.82 -7.93 3.42
N THR A 183 -20.04 -7.98 2.89
CA THR A 183 -21.24 -7.58 3.65
C THR A 183 -21.53 -8.49 4.85
N GLN A 184 -21.20 -9.78 4.74
CA GLN A 184 -21.34 -10.73 5.86
C GLN A 184 -20.44 -10.31 7.03
N LEU A 185 -19.16 -10.02 6.74
CA LEU A 185 -18.21 -9.54 7.75
C LEU A 185 -18.63 -8.18 8.32
N ALA A 186 -19.04 -7.25 7.46
CA ALA A 186 -19.47 -5.92 7.90
C ALA A 186 -20.65 -5.97 8.87
N ARG A 187 -21.64 -6.84 8.61
CA ARG A 187 -22.77 -7.10 9.50
C ARG A 187 -22.31 -7.62 10.87
N LEU A 188 -21.36 -8.56 10.90
CA LEU A 188 -20.85 -9.13 12.15
C LEU A 188 -20.09 -8.09 13.00
N ALA A 189 -19.27 -7.27 12.34
CA ALA A 189 -18.50 -6.20 12.99
C ALA A 189 -19.40 -5.06 13.51
N ALA A 190 -20.46 -4.72 12.78
CA ALA A 190 -21.40 -3.66 13.15
C ALA A 190 -22.51 -4.09 14.12
N ALA A 191 -22.72 -5.39 14.33
CA ALA A 191 -23.84 -5.87 15.13
C ALA A 191 -23.85 -5.27 16.56
N GLY A 192 -25.02 -4.78 16.99
CA GLY A 192 -25.19 -4.16 18.31
C GLY A 192 -24.54 -2.79 18.48
N VAL A 193 -24.05 -2.15 17.40
CA VAL A 193 -23.59 -0.76 17.43
C VAL A 193 -24.53 0.11 16.60
N PRO A 194 -25.13 1.16 17.18
CA PRO A 194 -25.96 2.09 16.42
C PRO A 194 -25.08 2.88 15.45
N PHE A 195 -25.44 2.87 14.17
CA PHE A 195 -24.77 3.67 13.14
C PHE A 195 -25.56 4.96 12.88
N LYS A 196 -24.86 6.10 12.88
CA LYS A 196 -25.41 7.40 12.50
C LYS A 196 -24.86 7.77 11.12
N PRO A 197 -25.70 8.21 10.16
CA PRO A 197 -25.23 8.76 8.90
C PRO A 197 -24.19 9.87 9.12
N GLY A 198 -23.07 9.82 8.39
CA GLY A 198 -21.96 10.76 8.53
C GLY A 198 -20.89 10.38 9.57
N ALA A 199 -21.13 9.37 10.41
CA ALA A 199 -20.08 8.78 11.24
C ALA A 199 -19.27 7.73 10.47
N ILE A 200 -18.07 7.42 10.96
CA ILE A 200 -17.30 6.28 10.46
C ILE A 200 -18.08 4.99 10.75
N HIS A 201 -18.21 4.12 9.75
CA HIS A 201 -18.97 2.89 9.88
C HIS A 201 -18.30 1.94 10.90
N PRO A 202 -19.06 1.25 11.79
CA PRO A 202 -18.48 0.40 12.82
C PRO A 202 -17.64 -0.80 12.33
N ALA A 203 -17.74 -1.15 11.04
CA ALA A 203 -16.93 -2.20 10.43
C ALA A 203 -15.55 -1.72 9.93
N THR A 204 -15.34 -0.40 9.76
CA THR A 204 -14.12 0.15 9.15
C THR A 204 -12.85 -0.31 9.84
N LYS A 205 -12.82 -0.28 11.19
CA LYS A 205 -11.66 -0.75 11.97
C LYS A 205 -11.36 -2.24 11.81
N THR A 206 -12.40 -3.07 11.71
CA THR A 206 -12.24 -4.52 11.47
C THR A 206 -11.70 -4.79 10.07
N PHE A 207 -12.19 -4.06 9.06
CA PHE A 207 -11.69 -4.16 7.68
C PHE A 207 -10.22 -3.72 7.60
N GLN A 208 -9.87 -2.59 8.22
CA GLN A 208 -8.48 -2.14 8.32
C GLN A 208 -7.60 -3.21 8.98
N ALA A 209 -8.03 -3.79 10.11
CA ALA A 209 -7.25 -4.78 10.83
C ALA A 209 -6.95 -6.03 9.99
N LEU A 210 -7.97 -6.54 9.29
CA LEU A 210 -7.81 -7.72 8.44
C LEU A 210 -6.97 -7.40 7.21
N ARG A 211 -7.13 -6.21 6.61
CA ARG A 211 -6.28 -5.73 5.50
C ARG A 211 -4.81 -5.75 5.90
N ILE A 212 -4.49 -5.11 7.03
CA ILE A 212 -3.13 -5.06 7.59
C ILE A 212 -2.59 -6.47 7.82
N ALA A 213 -3.37 -7.35 8.45
CA ALA A 213 -2.94 -8.71 8.74
C ALA A 213 -2.72 -9.56 7.48
N VAL A 214 -3.64 -9.51 6.52
CA VAL A 214 -3.56 -10.25 5.24
C VAL A 214 -2.34 -9.83 4.42
N ASN A 215 -2.01 -8.55 4.46
CA ASN A 215 -0.94 -7.99 3.64
C ASN A 215 0.37 -7.79 4.40
N HIS A 216 0.46 -8.16 5.67
CA HIS A 216 1.64 -7.94 6.53
C HIS A 216 2.17 -6.50 6.43
N GLU A 217 1.27 -5.52 6.42
CA GLU A 217 1.59 -4.15 6.01
C GLU A 217 2.63 -3.50 6.91
N LEU A 218 2.52 -3.71 8.23
CA LEU A 218 3.43 -3.12 9.21
C LEU A 218 4.78 -3.82 9.20
N GLU A 219 4.79 -5.15 9.14
CA GLU A 219 6.02 -5.94 9.10
C GLU A 219 6.83 -5.62 7.83
N ARG A 220 6.14 -5.41 6.70
CA ARG A 220 6.77 -5.00 5.43
C ARG A 220 7.31 -3.58 5.49
N LEU A 221 6.60 -2.65 6.12
CA LEU A 221 7.09 -1.29 6.33
C LEU A 221 8.33 -1.28 7.22
N GLU A 222 8.31 -1.99 8.35
CA GLU A 222 9.45 -2.14 9.26
C GLU A 222 10.68 -2.72 8.54
N ALA A 223 10.48 -3.72 7.67
CA ALA A 223 11.56 -4.30 6.88
C ALA A 223 12.11 -3.37 5.77
N ALA A 224 11.28 -2.49 5.22
CA ALA A 224 11.63 -1.62 4.11
C ALA A 224 12.45 -0.40 4.53
N LEU A 225 12.10 0.24 5.66
CA LEU A 225 12.75 1.46 6.15
C LEU A 225 14.30 1.38 6.20
N PRO A 226 14.93 0.35 6.81
CA PRO A 226 16.39 0.25 6.80
C PRO A 226 16.96 0.06 5.38
N GLN A 227 16.29 -0.70 4.51
CA GLN A 227 16.73 -0.89 3.13
C GLN A 227 16.66 0.42 2.32
N MET A 228 15.64 1.25 2.55
CA MET A 228 15.55 2.56 1.90
C MET A 228 16.73 3.45 2.29
N LEU A 229 17.17 3.42 3.56
CA LEU A 229 18.35 4.14 4.03
C LEU A 229 19.63 3.62 3.38
N ASP A 230 19.80 2.30 3.29
CA ASP A 230 20.97 1.67 2.69
C ASP A 230 21.08 2.02 1.19
N VAL A 231 19.96 1.91 0.46
CA VAL A 231 19.88 2.23 -0.97
C VAL A 231 20.20 3.71 -1.24
N LEU A 232 19.68 4.63 -0.42
CA LEU A 232 19.99 6.05 -0.54
C LEU A 232 21.46 6.34 -0.19
N SER A 233 22.00 5.67 0.82
CA SER A 233 23.39 5.88 1.29
C SER A 233 24.42 5.34 0.31
N ALA A 234 24.12 4.22 -0.37
CA ALA A 234 24.97 3.62 -1.40
C ALA A 234 25.17 4.54 -2.63
N SER A 235 24.31 5.53 -2.81
CA SER A 235 24.36 6.47 -3.94
C SER A 235 25.43 7.58 -3.77
N GLY A 236 26.15 7.56 -2.64
CA GLY A 236 27.30 8.42 -2.36
C GLY A 236 26.92 9.82 -1.88
N ARG A 237 27.59 10.29 -0.81
CA ARG A 237 27.73 11.72 -0.50
C ARG A 237 29.06 12.16 -1.07
N ASP A 238 29.09 12.56 -2.33
CA ASP A 238 30.28 13.22 -2.82
C ASP A 238 30.20 14.71 -2.44
N GLU A 239 30.83 15.06 -1.33
CA GLU A 239 30.95 16.45 -0.85
C GLU A 239 31.68 17.33 -1.87
N THR A 240 32.39 16.74 -2.86
CA THR A 240 33.08 17.47 -3.92
C THR A 240 32.24 17.68 -5.19
N ASP A 241 31.11 16.99 -5.35
CA ASP A 241 30.27 17.01 -6.57
C ASP A 241 28.97 17.85 -6.41
N GLY A 242 28.77 18.49 -5.24
CA GLY A 242 27.61 19.35 -4.96
C GLY A 242 26.26 18.61 -4.93
N ARG A 243 26.25 17.27 -4.90
CA ARG A 243 25.03 16.45 -4.89
C ARG A 243 24.28 16.60 -3.57
N GLN A 244 22.97 16.84 -3.65
CA GLN A 244 22.11 16.86 -2.48
C GLN A 244 21.97 15.45 -1.88
N ALA A 245 21.85 15.38 -0.55
CA ALA A 245 21.50 14.14 0.13
C ALA A 245 20.18 13.57 -0.43
N GLY A 246 20.12 12.24 -0.55
CA GLY A 246 18.93 11.53 -0.98
C GLY A 246 17.75 11.77 -0.03
N ARG A 247 16.53 11.69 -0.56
CA ARG A 247 15.30 12.01 0.18
C ARG A 247 14.34 10.84 0.26
N MET A 248 13.77 10.64 1.44
CA MET A 248 12.70 9.70 1.68
C MET A 248 11.41 10.47 1.94
N VAL A 249 10.35 10.14 1.22
CA VAL A 249 9.01 10.69 1.43
C VAL A 249 8.05 9.52 1.63
N ILE A 250 7.32 9.52 2.74
CA ILE A 250 6.35 8.47 3.07
C ILE A 250 5.03 9.14 3.43
N ILE A 251 3.94 8.68 2.82
CA ILE A 251 2.57 9.03 3.19
C ILE A 251 1.97 7.83 3.91
N SER A 252 1.55 8.02 5.16
CA SER A 252 0.85 7.03 5.98
C SER A 252 -0.62 7.40 6.14
N PHE A 253 -1.50 6.41 6.22
CA PHE A 253 -2.96 6.62 6.31
C PHE A 253 -3.55 6.25 7.68
N HIS A 254 -2.77 5.61 8.55
CA HIS A 254 -3.21 5.37 9.93
C HIS A 254 -2.07 5.50 10.95
N SER A 255 -2.47 5.63 12.22
CA SER A 255 -1.61 5.85 13.39
C SER A 255 -0.46 4.83 13.51
N LEU A 256 -0.72 3.56 13.19
CA LEU A 256 0.29 2.50 13.32
C LEU A 256 1.43 2.64 12.30
N GLU A 257 1.13 2.99 11.04
CA GLU A 257 2.15 3.28 10.01
C GLU A 257 2.95 4.52 10.39
N ASP A 258 2.27 5.63 10.74
CA ASP A 258 2.93 6.89 11.14
C ASP A 258 3.90 6.67 12.29
N ARG A 259 3.49 5.88 13.29
CA ARG A 259 4.33 5.57 14.44
C ARG A 259 5.60 4.83 14.03
N ILE A 260 5.50 3.84 13.13
CA ILE A 260 6.67 3.10 12.63
C ILE A 260 7.60 4.01 11.82
N VAL A 261 7.05 4.90 10.98
CA VAL A 261 7.86 5.81 10.16
C VAL A 261 8.59 6.86 11.01
N LYS A 262 7.97 7.27 12.12
CA LYS A 262 8.50 8.31 13.01
C LYS A 262 9.58 7.80 13.96
N GLU A 263 9.50 6.53 14.38
CA GLU A 263 10.47 5.85 15.25
C GLU A 263 11.79 5.54 14.49
#